data_AF-A0A0R1SRH7-F1
#
_entry.id   AF-A0A0R1SRH7-F1
#
_cell.length_a   1.000
_cell.length_b   1.000
_cell.length_c   1.000
_cell.angle_alpha   90.00
_cell.angle_beta   90.00
_cell.angle_gamma   90.00
#
_symmetry.space_group_name_H-M   'P 1'
#
loop_
_entity.id
_entity.type
_entity.pdbx_description
1 polymer ?
#
loop_
_entity_poly.entity_id
_entity_poly.type
_entity_poly.pdbx_seq_one_letter_code
_entity_poly.pdbx_strand_id
1 'polypeptide(L)'
;MASYEIGRPNEEKYQDLIYGMVFLGNQSVLARTVDDPVKDEEMYLHHNGDNMTLYQESRRGIKILLNSLDGVTTVLSNYPIKQNDKGALYIAHPSIPSDLTPVQIQELFIS
;
A
#
# COMPACT_ATOMS: atom_id res chain seq x y z
N MET A 1 -4.31 23.64 7.67
CA MET A 1 -3.56 23.16 6.50
C MET A 1 -4.58 22.67 5.48
N ALA A 2 -4.44 23.01 4.21
CA ALA A 2 -5.37 22.56 3.17
C ALA A 2 -5.13 21.08 2.87
N SER A 3 -6.20 20.29 2.78
CA SER A 3 -6.15 18.91 2.30
C SER A 3 -5.78 18.91 0.82
N TYR A 4 -4.72 18.19 0.46
CA TYR A 4 -4.40 17.91 -0.94
C TYR A 4 -5.15 16.65 -1.33
N GLU A 5 -6.08 16.78 -2.27
CA GLU A 5 -6.79 15.66 -2.88
C GLU A 5 -6.36 15.56 -4.34
N ILE A 6 -5.92 14.38 -4.74
CA ILE A 6 -5.58 14.04 -6.13
C ILE A 6 -6.41 12.81 -6.47
N GLY A 7 -7.15 12.83 -7.59
CA GLY A 7 -7.86 11.70 -8.24
C GLY A 7 -8.63 10.74 -7.33
N ARG A 8 -9.97 10.71 -7.33
CA ARG A 8 -10.76 9.78 -6.48
C ARG A 8 -11.09 8.46 -7.20
N PRO A 9 -10.77 7.27 -6.63
CA PRO A 9 -11.23 6.00 -7.17
C PRO A 9 -12.75 5.85 -7.00
N ASN A 10 -13.36 5.07 -7.88
CA ASN A 10 -14.77 4.69 -7.78
C ASN A 10 -14.96 3.46 -6.86
N GLU A 11 -16.20 3.13 -6.53
CA GLU A 11 -16.51 1.99 -5.66
C GLU A 11 -16.12 0.64 -6.28
N GLU A 12 -16.19 0.51 -7.61
CA GLU A 12 -15.80 -0.71 -8.33
C GLU A 12 -14.33 -1.09 -8.05
N LYS A 13 -13.44 -0.10 -7.98
CA LYS A 13 -12.03 -0.31 -7.67
C LYS A 13 -11.78 -0.90 -6.29
N TYR A 14 -12.68 -0.67 -5.34
CA TYR A 14 -12.57 -1.22 -3.99
C TYR A 14 -13.07 -2.66 -3.89
N GLN A 15 -13.98 -3.08 -4.76
CA GLN A 15 -14.51 -4.46 -4.76
C GLN A 15 -13.44 -5.50 -5.11
N ASP A 16 -12.40 -5.11 -5.85
CA ASP A 16 -11.29 -5.99 -6.22
C ASP A 16 -10.31 -6.25 -5.06
N LEU A 17 -10.41 -5.49 -3.96
CA LEU A 17 -9.53 -5.64 -2.80
C LEU A 17 -10.06 -6.75 -1.87
N ILE A 18 -9.26 -7.80 -1.65
CA ILE A 18 -9.72 -9.03 -0.98
C ILE A 18 -8.84 -9.48 0.18
N TYR A 19 -7.58 -9.04 0.26
CA TYR A 19 -6.65 -9.37 1.34
C TYR A 19 -6.43 -8.15 2.24
N GLY A 20 -6.46 -8.34 3.56
CA GLY A 20 -6.36 -7.22 4.49
C GLY A 20 -5.60 -7.52 5.79
N MET A 21 -4.95 -6.48 6.33
CA MET A 21 -4.34 -6.48 7.67
C MET A 21 -4.63 -5.15 8.37
N VAL A 22 -4.81 -5.23 9.70
CA VAL A 22 -4.92 -4.07 10.59
C VAL A 22 -3.72 -4.11 11.53
N PHE A 23 -3.03 -2.97 11.69
CA PHE A 23 -1.86 -2.87 12.54
C PHE A 23 -1.80 -1.50 13.25
N LEU A 24 -1.11 -1.48 14.39
CA LEU A 24 -0.91 -0.30 15.22
C LEU A 24 0.48 0.28 15.02
N GLY A 25 0.57 1.61 15.03
CA GLY A 25 1.84 2.34 14.92
C GLY A 25 2.41 2.41 13.50
N ASN A 26 3.69 2.78 13.39
CA ASN A 26 4.37 3.08 12.13
C ASN A 26 4.85 1.82 11.39
N GLN A 27 3.96 0.86 11.14
CA GLN A 27 4.29 -0.22 10.21
C GLN A 27 3.96 0.20 8.78
N SER A 28 4.90 -0.03 7.87
CA SER A 28 4.75 0.30 6.47
C SER A 28 4.46 -0.96 5.68
N VAL A 29 3.59 -0.86 4.66
CA VAL A 29 3.35 -1.95 3.71
C VAL A 29 4.10 -1.66 2.42
N LEU A 30 4.93 -2.60 1.98
CA LEU A 30 5.59 -2.51 0.69
C LEU A 30 4.61 -2.91 -0.40
N ALA A 31 4.20 -1.91 -1.14
CA ALA A 31 3.27 -1.99 -2.24
C ALA A 31 3.90 -2.30 -3.60
N ARG A 32 5.17 -1.91 -3.77
CA ARG A 32 5.75 -1.65 -5.10
C ARG A 32 7.24 -1.92 -5.16
N THR A 33 7.71 -2.21 -6.37
CA THR A 33 9.14 -2.13 -6.73
C THR A 33 9.33 -0.95 -7.68
N VAL A 34 10.58 -0.48 -7.84
CA VAL A 34 10.92 0.59 -8.81
C VAL A 34 10.44 0.25 -10.23
N ASP A 35 10.39 -1.05 -10.56
CA ASP A 35 9.99 -1.57 -11.88
C ASP A 35 8.47 -1.79 -12.04
N ASP A 36 7.66 -1.41 -11.04
CA ASP A 36 6.20 -1.42 -11.13
C ASP A 36 5.63 0.00 -10.88
N PRO A 37 5.68 0.88 -11.90
CA PRO A 37 5.23 2.26 -11.75
C PRO A 37 3.72 2.35 -11.52
N VAL A 38 3.31 3.36 -10.76
CA VAL A 38 1.90 3.69 -10.50
C VAL A 38 1.29 4.33 -11.76
N LYS A 39 -0.01 4.09 -11.98
CA LYS A 39 -0.78 4.89 -12.94
C LYS A 39 -1.13 6.21 -12.25
N ASP A 40 -0.53 7.34 -12.67
CA ASP A 40 -0.72 8.64 -11.99
C ASP A 40 -2.21 9.05 -11.88
N GLU A 41 -3.02 8.65 -12.85
CA GLU A 41 -4.49 8.84 -12.88
C GLU A 41 -5.27 7.94 -11.90
N GLU A 42 -4.59 6.97 -11.29
CA GLU A 42 -5.12 5.99 -10.34
C GLU A 42 -4.44 6.08 -8.96
N MET A 43 -3.79 7.21 -8.69
CA MET A 43 -3.31 7.54 -7.37
C MET A 43 -4.30 8.49 -6.70
N TYR A 44 -4.87 8.03 -5.59
CA TYR A 44 -5.65 8.85 -4.66
C TYR A 44 -4.89 9.02 -3.38
N LEU A 45 -4.65 10.27 -3.00
CA LEU A 45 -4.13 10.61 -1.69
C LEU A 45 -5.04 11.66 -1.08
N HIS A 46 -5.53 11.37 0.13
CA HIS A 46 -6.22 12.31 0.99
C HIS A 46 -5.57 12.30 2.36
N HIS A 47 -5.37 13.47 2.94
CA HIS A 47 -4.71 13.64 4.22
C HIS A 47 -5.44 14.71 5.05
N ASN A 48 -5.67 14.39 6.33
CA ASN A 48 -6.28 15.29 7.30
C ASN A 48 -5.67 15.09 8.70
N GLY A 49 -4.74 15.96 9.08
CA GLY A 49 -4.00 15.80 10.35
C GLY A 49 -3.08 14.59 10.27
N ASP A 50 -3.15 13.68 11.23
CA ASP A 50 -2.37 12.42 11.19
C ASP A 50 -3.09 11.32 10.38
N ASN A 51 -4.29 11.60 9.87
CA ASN A 51 -5.09 10.64 9.14
C ASN A 51 -4.79 10.70 7.65
N MET A 52 -4.72 9.53 7.01
CA MET A 52 -4.39 9.40 5.61
C MET A 52 -5.24 8.34 4.96
N THR A 53 -5.67 8.57 3.73
CA THR A 53 -6.17 7.54 2.83
C THR A 53 -5.36 7.59 1.55
N LEU A 54 -4.78 6.45 1.18
CA LEU A 54 -4.02 6.26 -0.04
C LEU A 54 -4.64 5.09 -0.81
N TYR A 55 -5.10 5.35 -2.03
CA TYR A 55 -5.37 4.28 -3.00
C TYR A 55 -4.37 4.39 -4.15
N GLN A 56 -3.83 3.25 -4.59
CA GLN A 56 -2.91 3.17 -5.71
C GLN A 56 -3.22 1.95 -6.57
N GLU A 57 -3.16 2.14 -7.89
CA GLU A 57 -3.10 1.05 -8.87
C GLU A 57 -1.76 1.09 -9.63
N SER A 58 -1.03 -0.03 -9.66
CA SER A 58 0.17 -0.16 -10.48
C SER A 58 -0.15 -0.40 -11.96
N ARG A 59 0.80 -0.16 -12.87
CA ARG A 59 0.61 -0.50 -14.30
C ARG A 59 0.38 -1.98 -14.54
N ARG A 60 0.77 -2.84 -13.60
CA ARG A 60 0.53 -4.28 -13.61
C ARG A 60 -0.80 -4.69 -12.96
N GLY A 61 -1.57 -3.74 -12.43
CA GLY A 61 -2.92 -3.96 -11.88
C GLY A 61 -2.96 -4.31 -10.40
N ILE A 62 -1.87 -4.12 -9.64
CA ILE A 62 -1.89 -4.24 -8.18
C ILE A 62 -2.66 -3.06 -7.63
N LYS A 63 -3.70 -3.34 -6.83
CA LYS A 63 -4.56 -2.35 -6.20
C LYS A 63 -4.37 -2.42 -4.69
N ILE A 64 -4.18 -1.26 -4.09
CA ILE A 64 -3.89 -1.14 -2.66
C ILE A 64 -4.66 0.04 -2.12
N LEU A 65 -5.32 -0.16 -0.97
CA LEU A 65 -5.93 0.88 -0.18
C LEU A 65 -5.31 0.86 1.21
N LEU A 66 -4.69 1.96 1.61
CA LEU A 66 -4.17 2.19 2.95
C LEU A 66 -4.99 3.30 3.59
N ASN A 67 -5.51 3.05 4.77
CA ASN A 67 -6.22 4.03 5.58
C ASN A 67 -5.59 4.08 6.98
N SER A 68 -5.19 5.27 7.43
CA SER A 68 -4.67 5.53 8.76
C SER A 68 -5.62 6.48 9.49
N LEU A 69 -6.10 6.04 10.66
CA LEU A 69 -7.00 6.80 11.54
C LEU A 69 -6.59 6.57 12.99
N ASP A 70 -6.30 7.65 13.72
CA ASP A 70 -6.02 7.63 15.17
C ASP A 70 -4.94 6.60 15.59
N GLY A 71 -3.87 6.46 14.79
CA GLY A 71 -2.76 5.54 15.04
C GLY A 71 -3.03 4.08 14.67
N VAL A 72 -4.21 3.79 14.11
CA VAL A 72 -4.57 2.51 13.52
C VAL A 72 -4.44 2.60 12.00
N THR A 73 -3.68 1.69 11.40
CA THR A 73 -3.57 1.60 9.94
C THR A 73 -4.20 0.30 9.45
N THR A 74 -5.09 0.43 8.49
CA THR A 74 -5.72 -0.69 7.77
C THR A 74 -5.19 -0.69 6.34
N VAL A 75 -4.79 -1.87 5.87
CA VAL A 75 -4.38 -2.06 4.47
C VAL A 75 -5.23 -3.14 3.84
N LEU A 76 -5.75 -2.86 2.65
CA LEU A 76 -6.47 -3.77 1.77
C LEU A 76 -5.76 -3.86 0.42
N SER A 77 -5.74 -5.05 -0.17
CA SER A 77 -5.01 -5.36 -1.40
C SER A 77 -5.71 -6.44 -2.22
N ASN A 78 -5.57 -6.40 -3.54
CA ASN A 78 -6.00 -7.49 -4.42
C ASN A 78 -4.97 -8.65 -4.52
N TYR A 79 -3.80 -8.50 -3.89
CA TYR A 79 -2.77 -9.53 -3.70
C TYR A 79 -2.51 -9.82 -2.22
N PRO A 80 -2.09 -11.05 -1.83
CA PRO A 80 -1.89 -11.41 -0.43
C PRO A 80 -0.89 -10.50 0.28
N ILE A 81 -1.23 -9.98 1.44
CA ILE A 81 -0.30 -9.27 2.31
C ILE A 81 0.47 -10.30 3.13
N LYS A 82 1.79 -10.20 3.16
CA LYS A 82 2.70 -11.07 3.91
C LYS A 82 3.51 -10.27 4.90
N GLN A 83 3.99 -10.96 5.93
CA GLN A 83 4.83 -10.41 6.98
C GLN A 83 6.11 -11.22 7.07
N ASN A 84 7.26 -10.56 7.22
CA ASN A 84 8.52 -11.25 7.50
C ASN A 84 8.77 -11.41 9.00
N ASP A 85 9.84 -12.13 9.37
CA ASP A 85 10.21 -12.41 10.76
C ASP A 85 10.54 -11.15 11.59
N LYS A 86 10.76 -10.00 10.93
CA LYS A 86 11.01 -8.70 11.57
C LYS A 86 9.76 -7.82 11.68
N GLY A 87 8.60 -8.31 11.22
CA GLY A 87 7.35 -7.57 11.25
C GLY A 87 7.13 -6.60 10.09
N ALA A 88 7.99 -6.59 9.06
CA ALA A 88 7.75 -5.78 7.88
C ALA A 88 6.65 -6.42 7.01
N LEU A 89 5.71 -5.59 6.56
CA LEU A 89 4.58 -6.01 5.74
C LEU A 89 4.87 -5.74 4.27
N TYR A 90 4.52 -6.68 3.40
CA TYR A 90 4.70 -6.55 1.96
C TYR A 90 3.59 -7.25 1.20
N ILE A 91 3.41 -6.88 -0.07
CA ILE A 91 2.40 -7.51 -0.93
C ILE A 91 3.07 -8.62 -1.75
N ALA A 92 2.45 -9.80 -1.73
CA ALA A 92 2.88 -10.97 -2.47
C ALA A 92 2.51 -10.85 -3.95
N HIS A 93 3.29 -10.05 -4.67
CA HIS A 93 3.16 -9.84 -6.10
C HIS A 93 4.13 -10.76 -6.88
N PRO A 94 3.82 -11.23 -8.11
CA PRO A 94 4.74 -12.05 -8.91
C PRO A 94 6.10 -11.42 -9.19
N SER A 95 6.21 -10.08 -9.17
CA SER A 95 7.49 -9.38 -9.33
C SER A 95 8.24 -9.16 -8.02
N ILE A 96 7.64 -9.47 -6.88
CA ILE A 96 8.28 -9.41 -5.57
C ILE A 96 8.72 -10.86 -5.26
N PRO A 97 10.04 -11.15 -5.26
CA PRO A 97 10.53 -12.47 -4.94
C PRO A 97 9.97 -12.95 -3.60
N SER A 98 9.58 -14.22 -3.52
CA SER A 98 9.03 -14.79 -2.29
C SER A 98 10.08 -15.01 -1.20
N ASP A 99 11.35 -14.86 -1.54
CA ASP A 99 12.54 -15.16 -0.74
C ASP A 99 13.39 -13.90 -0.44
N LEU A 100 12.77 -12.72 -0.48
CA LEU A 100 13.47 -11.48 -0.18
C LEU A 100 14.09 -11.48 1.22
N THR A 101 15.36 -11.13 1.28
CA THR A 101 16.07 -10.92 2.54
C THR A 101 15.54 -9.65 3.24
N PRO A 102 15.69 -9.54 4.58
CA PRO A 102 15.30 -8.34 5.29
C PRO A 102 15.94 -7.04 4.77
N VAL A 103 17.15 -7.10 4.23
CA VAL A 103 17.85 -5.93 3.65
C VAL A 103 17.17 -5.49 2.36
N GLN A 104 16.86 -6.44 1.47
CA GLN A 104 16.16 -6.14 0.22
C GLN A 104 14.76 -5.57 0.49
N ILE A 105 14.07 -6.08 1.52
CA ILE A 105 12.79 -5.52 1.95
C ILE A 105 12.98 -4.06 2.40
N GLN A 106 14.02 -3.77 3.18
CA GLN A 106 14.31 -2.41 3.67
C GLN A 106 14.67 -1.44 2.54
N GLU A 107 15.46 -1.88 1.55
CA GLU A 107 15.81 -1.09 0.36
C GLU A 107 14.57 -0.73 -0.47
N LEU A 108 13.59 -1.63 -0.54
CA LEU A 108 12.33 -1.39 -1.25
C LEU A 108 11.46 -0.30 -0.58
N PHE A 109 11.67 0.01 0.71
CA PHE A 109 10.94 1.07 1.42
C PHE A 109 11.61 2.44 1.41
N ILE A 110 12.91 2.53 1.14
CA ILE A 110 13.71 3.76 1.29
C ILE A 110 13.96 4.47 -0.06
N SER A 111 13.51 3.88 -1.18
CA SER A 111 13.70 4.45 -2.53
C SER A 111 12.67 5.49 -2.95
#